data_AF-A0AA96Z8L2-F1
#
_entry.id   AF-A0AA96Z8L2-F1
#
_cell.length_a   1.000
_cell.length_b   1.000
_cell.length_c   1.000
_cell.angle_alpha   90.00
_cell.angle_beta   90.00
_cell.angle_gamma   90.00
#
_symmetry.space_group_name_H-M   'P 1'
#
loop_
_entity.id
_entity.type
_entity.pdbx_description
1 polymer ?
#
loop_
_entity_poly.entity_id
_entity_poly.type
_entity_poly.pdbx_seq_one_letter_code
_entity_poly.pdbx_strand_id
1 'polypeptide(L)'
;MDLFIKANQAISDDLKFLTYYKIFEYFAPLYSKIDAFDAMRKKLDSSNASFLNASYIASIFDLTKNYEKSIRDKELVKSLINNTFDLIDIYSDLPIAIRKEIKILELEYKTKKEIQDKVVNHIGNVLYSTRNGIVHAKSNFEEKGIECNEKDLQQLNNFMHKACYSTIKWYNRLPKHLKIT
;
A
#
# COMPACT_ATOMS: atom_id res chain seq x y z
N MET A 1 8.52 13.12 -8.34
CA MET A 1 7.42 13.74 -9.11
C MET A 1 7.37 13.23 -10.54
N ASP A 2 8.53 12.99 -11.17
CA ASP A 2 8.62 12.54 -12.56
C ASP A 2 7.82 11.26 -12.87
N LEU A 3 7.79 10.27 -11.95
CA LEU A 3 6.97 9.08 -12.12
C LEU A 3 5.46 9.40 -12.21
N PHE A 4 4.98 10.36 -11.41
CA PHE A 4 3.57 10.77 -11.45
C PHE A 4 3.23 11.50 -12.75
N ILE A 5 4.13 12.37 -13.23
CA ILE A 5 3.98 13.03 -14.52
C ILE A 5 3.96 12.00 -15.66
N LYS A 6 4.91 11.05 -15.64
CA LYS A 6 4.98 9.96 -16.61
C LYS A 6 3.71 9.09 -16.61
N ALA A 7 3.15 8.79 -15.44
CA ALA A 7 1.90 8.03 -15.34
C ALA A 7 0.73 8.78 -16.00
N ASN A 8 0.63 10.10 -15.79
CA ASN A 8 -0.41 10.92 -16.40
C ASN A 8 -0.25 11.06 -17.93
N GLN A 9 0.95 10.90 -18.45
CA GLN A 9 1.28 10.99 -19.88
C GLN A 9 1.36 9.62 -20.57
N ALA A 10 1.16 8.52 -19.84
CA ALA A 10 1.25 7.18 -20.38
C ALA A 10 0.15 6.92 -21.42
N ILE A 11 0.51 6.25 -22.51
CA ILE A 11 -0.35 6.07 -23.68
C ILE A 11 -1.31 4.88 -23.52
N SER A 12 -0.88 3.80 -22.84
CA SER A 12 -1.73 2.64 -22.56
C SER A 12 -2.08 2.55 -21.07
N ASP A 13 -3.25 1.96 -20.79
CA ASP A 13 -3.73 1.75 -19.43
C ASP A 13 -2.78 0.85 -18.62
N ASP A 14 -2.19 -0.16 -19.25
CA ASP A 14 -1.16 -1.02 -18.64
C ASP A 14 0.05 -0.21 -18.15
N LEU A 15 0.60 0.62 -19.04
CA LEU A 15 1.78 1.42 -18.71
C LEU A 15 1.46 2.46 -17.65
N LYS A 16 0.26 3.03 -17.69
CA LYS A 16 -0.25 3.95 -16.69
C LYS A 16 -0.34 3.28 -15.32
N PHE A 17 -0.93 2.10 -15.26
CA PHE A 17 -1.04 1.31 -14.04
C PHE A 17 0.33 0.95 -13.47
N LEU A 18 1.23 0.40 -14.30
CA LEU A 18 2.59 0.04 -13.89
C LEU A 18 3.36 1.27 -13.37
N THR A 19 3.16 2.44 -13.97
CA THR A 19 3.84 3.65 -13.53
C THR A 19 3.30 4.17 -12.20
N TYR A 20 1.98 4.10 -11.96
CA TYR A 20 1.43 4.37 -10.63
C TYR A 20 1.88 3.35 -9.60
N TYR A 21 1.88 2.06 -9.94
CA TYR A 21 2.31 1.01 -9.03
C TYR A 21 3.77 1.21 -8.59
N LYS A 22 4.66 1.67 -9.48
CA LYS A 22 6.04 2.05 -9.13
C LYS A 22 6.13 3.15 -8.07
N ILE A 23 5.15 4.07 -8.02
CA ILE A 23 5.09 5.09 -6.97
C ILE A 23 4.81 4.41 -5.62
N PHE A 24 3.92 3.43 -5.58
CA PHE A 24 3.69 2.62 -4.38
C PHE A 24 4.92 1.79 -4.00
N GLU A 25 5.60 1.16 -4.95
CA GLU A 25 6.86 0.43 -4.70
C GLU A 25 7.95 1.33 -4.11
N TYR A 26 7.98 2.61 -4.50
CA TYR A 26 8.90 3.59 -3.93
C TYR A 26 8.52 3.98 -2.49
N PHE A 27 7.24 4.30 -2.24
CA PHE A 27 6.80 4.81 -0.93
C PHE A 27 6.57 3.72 0.12
N ALA A 28 6.24 2.48 -0.27
CA ALA A 28 5.91 1.44 0.70
C ALA A 28 7.09 1.07 1.62
N PRO A 29 8.32 0.83 1.11
CA PRO A 29 9.47 0.59 1.99
C PRO A 29 9.80 1.80 2.87
N LEU A 30 9.56 3.01 2.37
CA LEU A 30 9.77 4.25 3.11
C LEU A 30 8.81 4.37 4.29
N TYR A 31 7.52 4.12 4.07
CA TYR A 31 6.53 4.06 5.13
C TYR A 31 6.90 2.97 6.16
N SER A 32 7.21 1.75 5.71
CA SER A 32 7.58 0.65 6.61
C SER A 32 8.79 0.99 7.49
N LYS A 33 9.77 1.74 6.97
CA LYS A 33 10.90 2.23 7.77
C LYS A 33 10.47 3.28 8.80
N ILE A 34 9.64 4.24 8.40
CA ILE A 34 9.13 5.29 9.31
C ILE A 34 8.36 4.65 10.47
N ASP A 35 7.47 3.71 10.17
CA ASP A 35 6.66 2.99 11.17
C ASP A 35 7.54 2.15 12.10
N ALA A 36 8.51 1.42 11.56
CA ALA A 36 9.46 0.64 12.36
C ALA A 36 10.33 1.54 13.27
N PHE A 37 10.79 2.69 12.78
CA PHE A 37 11.56 3.64 13.57
C PHE A 37 10.73 4.25 14.69
N ASP A 38 9.47 4.56 14.46
CA ASP A 38 8.57 5.06 15.49
C ASP A 38 8.29 3.99 16.56
N ALA A 39 8.01 2.75 16.15
CA ALA A 39 7.85 1.62 17.05
C ALA A 39 9.11 1.36 17.90
N MET A 40 10.29 1.46 17.29
CA MET A 40 11.57 1.31 17.98
C MET A 40 11.81 2.45 18.98
N ARG A 41 11.53 3.71 18.62
CA ARG A 41 11.62 4.85 19.54
C ARG A 41 10.71 4.66 20.74
N LYS A 42 9.42 4.35 20.53
CA LYS A 42 8.47 4.05 21.60
C LYS A 42 8.95 2.93 22.51
N LYS A 43 9.62 1.92 21.96
CA LYS A 43 10.20 0.83 22.75
C LYS A 43 11.36 1.31 23.61
N LEU A 44 12.28 2.07 23.04
CA LEU A 44 13.43 2.66 23.74
C LEU A 44 13.03 3.70 24.79
N ASP A 45 11.91 4.40 24.59
CA ASP A 45 11.36 5.38 25.53
C ASP A 45 10.43 4.73 26.58
N SER A 46 10.21 3.42 26.52
CA SER A 46 9.30 2.73 27.44
C SER A 46 9.85 2.71 28.87
N SER A 47 8.96 2.71 29.87
CA SER A 47 9.35 2.62 31.30
C SER A 47 10.24 1.42 31.61
N ASN A 48 10.14 0.36 30.80
CA ASN A 48 10.91 -0.87 30.95
C ASN A 48 12.29 -0.80 30.27
N ALA A 49 12.61 0.26 29.53
CA ALA A 49 13.90 0.42 28.87
C ALA A 49 15.08 0.51 29.86
N SER A 50 14.81 0.97 31.09
CA SER A 50 15.76 0.96 32.20
C SER A 50 16.12 -0.46 32.66
N PHE A 51 15.27 -1.45 32.33
CA PHE A 51 15.44 -2.84 32.69
C PHE A 51 15.72 -3.66 31.43
N LEU A 52 16.99 -3.67 31.01
CA LEU A 52 17.52 -4.38 29.83
C LEU A 52 17.55 -5.91 29.99
N ASN A 53 16.46 -6.49 30.50
CA ASN A 53 16.34 -7.94 30.69
C ASN A 53 16.14 -8.67 29.35
N ALA A 54 16.26 -9.99 29.39
CA ALA A 54 16.13 -10.84 28.20
C ALA A 54 14.80 -10.64 27.44
N SER A 55 13.69 -10.40 28.15
CA SER A 55 12.37 -10.17 27.52
C SER A 55 12.32 -8.84 26.78
N TYR A 56 12.89 -7.77 27.37
CA TYR A 56 13.01 -6.48 26.71
C TYR A 56 13.85 -6.59 25.42
N ILE A 57 15.02 -7.24 25.50
CA ILE A 57 15.88 -7.45 24.34
C ILE A 57 15.16 -8.31 23.27
N ALA A 58 14.47 -9.39 23.67
CA ALA A 58 13.69 -10.22 22.75
C ALA A 58 12.65 -9.43 21.97
N SER A 59 11.93 -8.51 22.63
CA SER A 59 10.93 -7.69 21.97
C SER A 59 11.49 -6.69 20.95
N ILE A 60 12.78 -6.29 21.05
CA ILE A 60 13.46 -5.53 19.99
C ILE A 60 13.62 -6.40 18.75
N PHE A 61 14.03 -7.66 18.90
CA PHE A 61 14.12 -8.58 17.77
C PHE A 61 12.76 -8.82 17.09
N ASP A 62 11.67 -8.83 17.88
CA ASP A 62 10.32 -8.96 17.31
C ASP A 62 9.92 -7.74 16.47
N LEU A 63 10.31 -6.52 16.87
CA LEU A 63 10.13 -5.33 16.04
C LEU A 63 10.88 -5.44 14.71
N THR A 64 12.13 -5.93 14.73
CA THR A 64 12.92 -6.16 13.52
C THR A 64 12.25 -7.19 12.59
N LYS A 65 11.79 -8.32 13.13
CA LYS A 65 11.07 -9.35 12.35
C LYS A 65 9.78 -8.80 11.74
N ASN A 66 9.05 -7.97 12.48
CA ASN A 66 7.84 -7.33 11.97
C ASN A 66 8.15 -6.34 10.83
N TYR A 67 9.22 -5.56 10.96
CA TYR A 67 9.72 -4.72 9.87
C TYR A 67 10.08 -5.55 8.63
N GLU A 68 10.85 -6.63 8.78
CA GLU A 68 11.18 -7.54 7.68
C GLU A 68 9.95 -8.15 7.00
N LYS A 69 8.89 -8.45 7.77
CA LYS A 69 7.62 -8.92 7.22
C LYS A 69 6.90 -7.82 6.45
N SER A 70 6.91 -6.59 6.94
CA SER A 70 6.22 -5.44 6.34
C SER A 70 6.80 -5.02 4.99
N ILE A 71 8.09 -5.32 4.75
CA ILE A 71 8.77 -5.01 3.48
C ILE A 71 8.60 -6.11 2.42
N ARG A 72 7.91 -7.20 2.74
CA ARG A 72 7.60 -8.24 1.74
C ARG A 72 6.60 -7.69 0.73
N ASP A 73 6.81 -8.03 -0.53
CA ASP A 73 6.07 -7.49 -1.68
C ASP A 73 4.54 -7.53 -1.52
N LYS A 74 4.01 -8.62 -0.95
CA LYS A 74 2.58 -8.82 -0.70
C LYS A 74 1.97 -7.87 0.35
N GLU A 75 2.78 -7.38 1.28
CA GLU A 75 2.33 -6.55 2.41
C GLU A 75 2.59 -5.05 2.19
N LEU A 76 3.53 -4.70 1.31
CA LEU A 76 3.94 -3.33 1.02
C LEU A 76 2.76 -2.41 0.63
N VAL A 77 1.92 -2.85 -0.31
CA VAL A 77 0.80 -2.05 -0.81
C VAL A 77 -0.26 -1.82 0.27
N LYS A 78 -0.55 -2.84 1.09
CA LYS A 78 -1.53 -2.75 2.18
C LYS A 78 -1.13 -1.71 3.22
N SER A 79 0.17 -1.67 3.52
CA SER A 79 0.75 -0.71 4.44
C SER A 79 0.53 0.73 3.98
N LEU A 80 0.67 1.01 2.68
CA LEU A 80 0.33 2.33 2.13
C LEU A 80 -1.15 2.64 2.22
N ILE A 81 -2.02 1.71 1.78
CA ILE A 81 -3.47 1.94 1.76
C ILE A 81 -4.00 2.37 3.14
N ASN A 82 -3.49 1.76 4.21
CA ASN A 82 -3.93 2.06 5.57
C ASN A 82 -3.45 3.41 6.11
N ASN A 83 -2.36 3.96 5.58
CA ASN A 83 -1.59 4.97 6.31
C ASN A 83 -1.23 6.23 5.52
N THR A 84 -1.29 6.19 4.19
CA THR A 84 -0.84 7.33 3.36
C THR A 84 -1.96 8.07 2.65
N PHE A 85 -3.19 7.54 2.66
CA PHE A 85 -4.37 8.21 2.12
C PHE A 85 -5.65 7.70 2.78
N ASP A 86 -6.75 8.44 2.59
CA ASP A 86 -8.06 8.02 3.06
C ASP A 86 -8.71 7.12 2.01
N LEU A 87 -8.78 5.81 2.30
CA LEU A 87 -9.40 4.85 1.39
C LEU A 87 -10.90 5.11 1.23
N ILE A 88 -11.60 5.58 2.28
CA ILE A 88 -13.05 5.78 2.26
C ILE A 88 -13.42 6.86 1.24
N ASP A 89 -12.67 7.96 1.21
CA ASP A 89 -12.86 9.09 0.29
C ASP A 89 -12.76 8.68 -1.19
N ILE A 90 -11.83 7.77 -1.51
CA ILE A 90 -11.56 7.37 -2.90
C ILE A 90 -12.15 6.00 -3.27
N TYR A 91 -12.86 5.34 -2.35
CA TYR A 91 -13.35 3.98 -2.53
C TYR A 91 -14.31 3.85 -3.71
N SER A 92 -15.13 4.88 -3.95
CA SER A 92 -16.08 4.92 -5.07
C SER A 92 -15.41 4.89 -6.45
N ASP A 93 -14.14 5.29 -6.55
CA ASP A 93 -13.37 5.25 -7.78
C ASP A 93 -12.83 3.85 -8.11
N LEU A 94 -12.85 2.93 -7.13
CA LEU A 94 -12.45 1.55 -7.37
C LEU A 94 -13.44 0.87 -8.33
N PRO A 95 -12.95 0.05 -9.29
CA PRO A 95 -13.80 -0.70 -10.19
C PRO A 95 -14.95 -1.43 -9.50
N ILE A 96 -16.13 -1.35 -10.10
CA ILE A 96 -17.34 -1.98 -9.57
C ILE A 96 -17.17 -3.50 -9.48
N ALA A 97 -16.45 -4.12 -10.42
CA ALA A 97 -16.13 -5.55 -10.39
C ALA A 97 -15.39 -5.94 -9.09
N ILE A 98 -14.31 -5.22 -8.77
CA ILE A 98 -13.52 -5.44 -7.55
C ILE A 98 -14.38 -5.25 -6.28
N ARG A 99 -15.21 -4.21 -6.25
CA ARG A 99 -16.15 -3.98 -5.13
C ARG A 99 -17.17 -5.11 -4.96
N LYS A 100 -17.65 -5.67 -6.07
CA LYS A 100 -18.59 -6.81 -6.07
C LYS A 100 -17.93 -8.10 -5.59
N GLU A 101 -16.66 -8.35 -5.91
CA GLU A 101 -15.91 -9.53 -5.45
C GLU A 101 -15.85 -9.63 -3.92
N ILE A 102 -15.67 -8.48 -3.24
CA ILE A 102 -15.68 -8.41 -1.77
C ILE A 102 -17.06 -8.20 -1.16
N LYS A 103 -18.10 -8.05 -1.97
CA LYS A 103 -19.50 -7.80 -1.57
C LYS A 103 -19.65 -6.51 -0.73
N ILE A 104 -18.83 -5.50 -1.02
CA ILE A 104 -18.84 -4.20 -0.35
C ILE A 104 -18.89 -3.15 -1.45
N LEU A 105 -20.06 -2.52 -1.66
CA LEU A 105 -20.23 -1.53 -2.73
C LEU A 105 -19.86 -0.12 -2.26
N GLU A 106 -20.05 0.13 -0.98
CA GLU A 106 -19.78 1.39 -0.30
C GLU A 106 -19.00 1.10 0.98
N LEU A 107 -18.01 1.95 1.25
CA LEU A 107 -17.20 1.91 2.45
C LEU A 107 -17.42 3.23 3.18
N GLU A 108 -17.68 3.16 4.48
CA GLU A 108 -17.94 4.33 5.32
C GLU A 108 -17.05 4.29 6.56
N TYR A 109 -16.87 5.44 7.22
CA TYR A 109 -16.12 5.51 8.48
C TYR A 109 -16.72 4.67 9.61
N LYS A 110 -18.05 4.47 9.60
CA LYS A 110 -18.75 3.63 10.58
C LYS A 110 -18.61 2.13 10.31
N THR A 111 -18.06 1.74 9.15
CA THR A 111 -17.85 0.33 8.81
C THR A 111 -16.89 -0.31 9.81
N LYS A 112 -17.20 -1.53 10.28
CA LYS A 112 -16.38 -2.26 11.25
C LYS A 112 -14.93 -2.39 10.77
N LYS A 113 -13.97 -2.26 11.69
CA LYS A 113 -12.53 -2.35 11.37
C LYS A 113 -12.15 -3.65 10.65
N GLU A 114 -12.70 -4.79 11.07
CA GLU A 114 -12.49 -6.08 10.42
C GLU A 114 -12.89 -6.09 8.93
N ILE A 115 -13.96 -5.36 8.59
CA ILE A 115 -14.43 -5.22 7.21
C ILE A 115 -13.49 -4.29 6.44
N GLN A 116 -13.04 -3.18 7.05
CA GLN A 116 -12.06 -2.28 6.44
C GLN A 116 -10.74 -3.03 6.15
N ASP A 117 -10.24 -3.80 7.11
CA ASP A 117 -9.03 -4.62 6.95
C ASP A 117 -9.19 -5.66 5.84
N LYS A 118 -10.38 -6.26 5.71
CA LYS A 118 -10.69 -7.18 4.60
C LYS A 118 -10.65 -6.48 3.24
N VAL A 119 -11.21 -5.28 3.14
CA VAL A 119 -11.18 -4.45 1.92
C VAL A 119 -9.74 -4.13 1.53
N VAL A 120 -8.95 -3.63 2.48
CA VAL A 120 -7.54 -3.26 2.27
C VAL A 120 -6.73 -4.46 1.80
N ASN A 121 -6.91 -5.62 2.45
CA ASN A 121 -6.25 -6.86 2.05
C ASN A 121 -6.59 -7.26 0.61
N HIS A 122 -7.87 -7.16 0.24
CA HIS A 122 -8.30 -7.51 -1.11
C HIS A 122 -7.75 -6.54 -2.15
N ILE A 123 -7.88 -5.22 -1.94
CA ILE A 123 -7.33 -4.21 -2.85
C ILE A 123 -5.81 -4.41 -3.01
N GLY A 124 -5.09 -4.62 -1.91
CA GLY A 124 -3.65 -4.90 -1.97
C GLY A 124 -3.32 -6.12 -2.83
N ASN A 125 -4.10 -7.20 -2.72
CA ASN A 125 -3.93 -8.39 -3.56
C ASN A 125 -4.26 -8.11 -5.02
N VAL A 126 -5.36 -7.39 -5.32
CA VAL A 126 -5.75 -7.06 -6.70
C VAL A 126 -4.67 -6.21 -7.35
N LEU A 127 -4.17 -5.17 -6.68
CA LEU A 127 -3.12 -4.31 -7.22
C LEU A 127 -1.83 -5.10 -7.51
N TYR A 128 -1.41 -5.95 -6.57
CA TYR A 128 -0.22 -6.79 -6.72
C TYR A 128 -0.39 -7.82 -7.85
N SER A 129 -1.51 -8.53 -7.90
CA SER A 129 -1.80 -9.51 -8.93
C SER A 129 -1.90 -8.84 -10.31
N THR A 130 -2.59 -7.71 -10.42
CA THR A 130 -2.71 -6.95 -11.68
C THR A 130 -1.33 -6.52 -12.19
N ARG A 131 -0.45 -6.03 -11.31
CA ARG A 131 0.93 -5.66 -11.68
C ARG A 131 1.69 -6.87 -12.22
N ASN A 132 1.58 -8.01 -11.56
CA ASN A 132 2.25 -9.24 -12.01
C ASN A 132 1.65 -9.77 -13.32
N GLY A 133 0.33 -9.71 -13.49
CA GLY A 133 -0.35 -10.07 -14.73
C GLY A 133 0.18 -9.24 -15.89
N ILE A 134 0.23 -7.91 -15.78
CA ILE A 134 0.73 -7.04 -16.87
C ILE A 134 2.22 -7.30 -17.16
N VAL A 135 3.05 -7.46 -16.12
CA VAL A 135 4.50 -7.72 -16.30
C VAL A 135 4.77 -9.08 -16.93
N HIS A 136 4.00 -10.11 -16.57
CA HIS A 136 4.21 -11.49 -16.99
C HIS A 136 3.32 -11.94 -18.15
N ALA A 137 2.35 -11.16 -18.61
CA ALA A 137 1.50 -11.46 -19.77
C ALA A 137 2.30 -11.73 -21.05
N LYS A 138 3.55 -11.25 -21.12
CA LYS A 138 4.49 -11.53 -22.23
C LYS A 138 5.22 -12.87 -22.13
N SER A 139 5.00 -13.63 -21.05
CA SER A 139 5.76 -14.83 -20.67
C SER A 139 4.84 -15.95 -20.17
N ASN A 140 3.96 -16.51 -21.02
CA ASN A 140 3.10 -17.67 -20.71
C ASN A 140 2.46 -17.65 -19.31
N PHE A 141 2.01 -16.49 -18.83
CA PHE A 141 1.49 -16.34 -17.47
C PHE A 141 0.10 -16.96 -17.33
N GLU A 142 -0.07 -17.83 -16.33
CA GLU A 142 -1.38 -18.33 -15.92
C GLU A 142 -2.05 -17.33 -14.96
N GLU A 143 -3.17 -16.75 -15.40
CA GLU A 143 -3.97 -15.83 -14.59
C GLU A 143 -4.48 -16.51 -13.32
N LYS A 144 -4.41 -15.79 -12.19
CA LYS A 144 -4.87 -16.30 -10.89
C LYS A 144 -6.33 -15.95 -10.59
N GLY A 145 -6.97 -15.17 -11.46
CA GLY A 145 -8.36 -14.73 -11.34
C GLY A 145 -8.58 -13.66 -10.26
N ILE A 146 -7.52 -12.98 -9.82
CA ILE A 146 -7.56 -11.87 -8.84
C ILE A 146 -7.15 -10.55 -9.52
N GLU A 147 -6.58 -10.62 -10.71
CA GLU A 147 -6.18 -9.50 -11.53
C GLU A 147 -7.40 -8.65 -11.93
N CYS A 148 -7.20 -7.33 -12.05
CA CYS A 148 -8.20 -6.47 -12.63
C CYS A 148 -8.34 -6.76 -14.12
N ASN A 149 -9.58 -6.97 -14.58
CA ASN A 149 -9.87 -7.11 -16.00
C ASN A 149 -9.43 -5.87 -16.78
N GLU A 150 -8.99 -6.07 -18.04
CA GLU A 150 -8.56 -4.98 -18.94
C GLU A 150 -9.61 -3.87 -19.08
N LYS A 151 -10.89 -4.25 -19.16
CA LYS A 151 -12.02 -3.31 -19.29
C LYS A 151 -12.18 -2.36 -18.10
N ASP A 152 -11.74 -2.81 -16.93
CA ASP A 152 -11.84 -2.07 -15.67
C ASP A 152 -10.54 -1.32 -15.34
N LEU A 153 -9.46 -1.56 -16.10
CA LEU A 153 -8.12 -1.04 -15.81
C LEU A 153 -8.07 0.49 -15.85
N GLN A 154 -8.81 1.12 -16.76
CA GLN A 154 -8.93 2.58 -16.82
C GLN A 154 -9.57 3.15 -15.54
N GLN A 155 -10.57 2.49 -14.97
CA GLN A 155 -11.17 2.91 -13.70
C GLN A 155 -10.20 2.66 -12.54
N LEU A 156 -9.48 1.53 -12.55
CA LEU A 156 -8.42 1.26 -11.58
C LEU A 156 -7.31 2.32 -11.64
N ASN A 157 -6.96 2.80 -12.84
CA ASN A 157 -6.00 3.89 -13.03
C ASN A 157 -6.48 5.21 -12.42
N ASN A 158 -7.78 5.49 -12.43
CA ASN A 158 -8.34 6.69 -11.80
C ASN A 158 -8.24 6.59 -10.27
N PHE A 159 -8.55 5.42 -9.70
CA PHE A 159 -8.30 5.13 -8.29
C PHE A 159 -6.81 5.30 -7.92
N MET A 160 -5.92 4.68 -8.70
CA MET A 160 -4.47 4.75 -8.49
C MET A 160 -3.92 6.17 -8.60
N HIS A 161 -4.45 7.00 -9.50
CA HIS A 161 -4.09 8.41 -9.61
C HIS A 161 -4.34 9.14 -8.29
N LYS A 162 -5.57 9.05 -7.76
CA LYS A 162 -5.94 9.71 -6.49
C LYS A 162 -5.12 9.18 -5.32
N ALA A 163 -4.95 7.86 -5.24
CA ALA A 163 -4.17 7.22 -4.18
C ALA A 163 -2.69 7.63 -4.22
N CYS A 164 -2.08 7.69 -5.41
CA CYS A 164 -0.69 8.15 -5.58
C CYS A 164 -0.55 9.63 -5.24
N TYR A 165 -1.48 10.47 -5.69
CA TYR A 165 -1.47 11.90 -5.38
C TYR A 165 -1.54 12.15 -3.86
N SER A 166 -2.46 11.47 -3.17
CA SER A 166 -2.59 11.56 -1.71
C SER A 166 -1.35 11.01 -0.99
N THR A 167 -0.76 9.91 -1.47
CA THR A 167 0.50 9.36 -0.92
C THR A 167 1.67 10.35 -1.07
N ILE A 168 1.80 11.01 -2.23
CA ILE A 168 2.82 12.04 -2.44
C ILE A 168 2.59 13.23 -1.51
N LYS A 169 1.34 13.67 -1.32
CA LYS A 169 1.00 14.72 -0.34
C LYS A 169 1.36 14.31 1.08
N TRP A 170 1.04 13.07 1.46
CA TRP A 170 1.42 12.49 2.73
C TRP A 170 2.94 12.51 2.93
N TYR A 171 3.71 12.17 1.91
CA TYR A 171 5.17 12.23 2.05
C TYR A 171 5.67 13.67 2.17
N ASN A 172 5.12 14.59 1.39
CA ASN A 172 5.53 15.99 1.39
C ASN A 172 5.27 16.68 2.73
N ARG A 173 4.20 16.33 3.44
CA ARG A 173 3.87 16.87 4.78
C ARG A 173 4.72 16.29 5.92
N LEU A 174 5.48 15.22 5.69
CA LEU A 174 6.32 14.63 6.73
C LEU A 174 7.36 15.65 7.23
N PRO A 175 7.60 15.71 8.55
CA PRO A 175 8.74 16.43 9.12
C PRO A 175 10.07 16.01 8.48
N LYS A 176 11.01 16.95 8.36
CA LYS A 176 12.33 16.68 7.73
C LYS A 176 13.05 15.48 8.35
N HIS A 177 12.95 15.31 9.66
CA HIS A 177 13.61 14.22 10.38
C HIS A 177 13.01 12.81 10.09
N LEU A 178 11.83 12.74 9.47
CA LEU A 178 11.22 11.49 9.01
C LEU A 178 11.42 11.24 7.51
N LYS A 179 11.84 12.26 6.74
CA LYS A 179 12.19 12.11 5.34
C LYS A 179 13.55 11.42 5.24
N ILE A 180 13.52 10.10 5.16
CA ILE A 180 14.72 9.28 4.97
C ILE A 180 15.26 9.64 3.58
N THR A 181 16.45 10.22 3.56
CA THR A 181 17.14 10.68 2.34
C THR A 181 17.87 9.52 1.69
#